data_AF-A0A225VB54-F1
#
_entry.id   AF-A0A225VB54-F1
#
_cell.length_a   1.000
_cell.length_b   1.000
_cell.length_c   1.000
_cell.angle_alpha   90.00
_cell.angle_beta   90.00
_cell.angle_gamma   90.00
#
_symmetry.space_group_name_H-M   'P 1'
#
loop_
_entity.id
_entity.type
_entity.pdbx_description
1 polymer ?
#
loop_
_entity_poly.entity_id
_entity_poly.type
_entity_poly.pdbx_seq_one_letter_code
_entity_poly.pdbx_strand_id
1 'polypeptide(L)' 'MRFNGYKYLVNTKRGDTTYYQCSTYLFSQCKGKLIVKQLSESETEGRETGKHTCPSTARAAVRLCEEEAITSMATLP' A
#
# COMPACT_ATOMS: atom_id res chain seq x y z
N MET A 1 6.44 -0.19 3.90
CA MET A 1 5.35 -0.91 4.60
C MET A 1 4.17 -1.07 3.64
N ARG A 2 3.46 -2.21 3.70
CA ARG A 2 2.18 -2.41 2.98
C ARG A 2 1.09 -2.72 3.99
N PHE A 3 -0.08 -2.10 3.85
CA PHE A 3 -1.21 -2.30 4.76
C PHE A 3 -2.51 -1.95 4.01
N ASN A 4 -3.56 -2.76 4.16
CA ASN A 4 -4.86 -2.59 3.49
C ASN A 4 -4.77 -2.30 1.97
N GLY A 5 -3.80 -2.91 1.29
CA GLY A 5 -3.62 -2.73 -0.15
C GLY A 5 -2.95 -1.41 -0.56
N TYR A 6 -2.40 -0.63 0.36
CA TYR A 6 -1.65 0.60 0.07
C TYR A 6 -0.18 0.49 0.47
N LYS A 7 0.67 1.23 -0.25
CA LYS A 7 2.10 1.35 0.06
C LYS A 7 2.35 2.61 0.89
N TYR A 8 3.16 2.42 1.92
CA TYR A 8 3.45 3.42 2.93
C TYR A 8 4.96 3.61 3.09
N LEU A 9 5.37 4.88 3.21
CA LEU A 9 6.73 5.33 3.51
C LEU A 9 6.80 5.82 4.95
N VAL A 10 7.95 5.65 5.61
CA VAL A 10 8.15 6.17 6.97
C VAL A 10 8.19 7.69 6.90
N ASN A 11 7.32 8.35 7.66
CA ASN A 11 7.33 9.79 7.82
C ASN A 11 8.14 10.19 9.05
N THR A 12 7.86 9.57 10.20
CA THR A 12 8.60 9.84 11.44
C THR A 12 8.47 8.66 12.42
N LYS A 13 9.40 8.57 13.36
CA LYS A 13 9.38 7.58 14.46
C LYS A 13 9.41 8.33 15.79
N ARG A 14 8.59 7.90 16.75
CA ARG A 14 8.53 8.47 18.11
C ARG A 14 8.32 7.33 19.11
N GLY A 15 9.35 7.02 19.89
CA GLY A 15 9.35 5.85 20.77
C GLY A 15 8.96 4.60 20.00
N ASP A 16 8.02 3.84 20.56
CA ASP A 16 7.49 2.59 19.98
C ASP A 16 6.50 2.81 18.83
N THR A 17 6.27 4.06 18.42
CA THR A 17 5.31 4.39 17.35
C THR A 17 6.03 4.85 16.09
N THR A 18 5.78 4.16 14.98
CA THR A 18 6.18 4.61 13.64
C THR A 18 4.99 5.17 12.89
N TYR A 19 5.15 6.39 12.40
CA TYR A 19 4.17 7.10 11.60
C TYR A 19 4.54 6.97 10.14
N TYR A 20 3.58 6.50 9.35
CA TYR A 20 3.73 6.31 7.92
C TYR A 20 2.80 7.23 7.13
N GLN A 21 3.27 7.63 5.96
CA GLN A 21 2.53 8.39 4.97
C GLN A 21 2.39 7.57 3.68
N CYS A 22 1.25 7.68 3.01
CA CYS A 22 1.03 7.03 1.72
C CYS A 22 2.14 7.42 0.74
N SER A 23 2.69 6.44 0.02
CA SER A 23 3.81 6.67 -0.90
C SER A 23 3.45 7.58 -2.08
N THR A 24 2.16 7.72 -2.39
CA THR A 24 1.69 8.60 -3.48
C THR A 24 1.45 10.03 -3.02
N TYR A 25 1.67 10.36 -1.74
CA TYR A 25 1.45 11.71 -1.20
C TYR A 25 2.11 12.81 -2.04
N LEU A 26 3.35 12.61 -2.47
CA LEU A 26 4.08 13.60 -3.28
C LEU A 26 3.48 13.81 -4.67
N PHE A 27 2.83 12.79 -5.24
CA PHE A 27 2.29 12.82 -6.60
C PHE A 27 0.81 13.22 -6.64
N SER A 28 -0.01 12.68 -5.73
CA SER A 28 -1.48 12.84 -5.75
C SER A 28 -2.02 13.57 -4.53
N GLN A 29 -1.15 14.07 -3.64
CA GLN A 29 -1.55 14.66 -2.37
C GLN A 29 -2.41 13.73 -1.50
N CYS A 30 -2.32 12.41 -1.72
CA CYS A 30 -3.08 11.42 -0.97
C CYS A 30 -2.80 11.50 0.53
N LYS A 31 -3.83 11.77 1.33
CA LYS A 31 -3.71 11.98 2.77
C LYS A 31 -3.78 10.68 3.58
N GLY A 32 -3.67 9.52 2.94
CA GLY A 32 -3.57 8.22 3.60
C GLY A 32 -2.41 8.16 4.58
N LYS A 33 -2.70 7.83 5.84
CA LYS A 33 -1.73 7.74 6.93
C LYS A 33 -1.96 6.46 7.72
N LEU A 34 -0.86 5.83 8.12
CA LEU A 34 -0.85 4.64 8.95
C LEU A 34 0.02 4.90 10.17
N ILE A 35 -0.48 4.54 11.34
CA ILE A 35 0.26 4.57 12.59
C ILE A 35 0.49 3.10 12.98
N VAL A 36 1.75 2.73 13.21
CA VAL A 36 2.10 1.41 13.74
C VAL A 36 2.73 1.60 15.10
N LYS A 37 2.13 1.00 16.12
CA LYS A 37 2.66 0.99 17.49
C LYS A 37 3.17 -0.40 17.81
N GLN A 38 4.39 -0.49 18.30
CA GLN A 38 4.92 -1.72 18.89
C GLN A 38 4.38 -1.85 20.32
N LEU A 39 3.68 -2.96 20.58
CA LEU A 39 3.09 -3.26 21.89
C LEU A 39 4.01 -4.15 22.72
N SER A 40 4.78 -5.02 22.06
CA SER A 40 5.84 -5.85 22.65
C SER A 40 6.89 -6.20 21.58
N GLU A 41 7.90 -6.99 21.93
CA GLU A 41 8.90 -7.45 20.95
C GLU A 41 8.28 -8.22 19.77
N SER A 42 7.14 -8.87 19.98
CA SER A 42 6.48 -9.73 18.99
C SER A 42 5.15 -9.20 18.48
N GLU A 43 4.61 -8.13 19.07
CA GLU A 43 3.27 -7.62 18.76
C GLU A 43 3.31 -6.17 18.29
N THR A 44 2.62 -5.90 17.17
CA THR A 44 2.44 -4.56 16.63
C THR A 44 0.99 -4.32 16.27
N GLU A 45 0.50 -3.12 16.56
CA GLU A 45 -0.85 -2.66 16.22
C GLU A 45 -0.75 -1.60 15.12
N GLY A 46 -1.49 -1.80 14.03
CA GLY A 46 -1.56 -0.87 12.90
C GLY A 46 -2.95 -0.22 12.77
N ARG A 47 -3.00 1.11 12.71
CA ARG A 47 -4.24 1.87 12.51
C ARG A 47 -4.12 2.91 11.39
N GLU A 48 -5.04 2.85 10.43
CA GLU A 48 -5.19 3.91 9.43
C GLU A 48 -5.94 5.12 10.01
N THR A 49 -5.43 6.32 9.75
CA THR A 49 -6.00 7.57 10.28
C THR A 49 -6.36 8.59 9.19
N GLY A 50 -5.94 8.36 7.95
CA GLY A 50 -6.23 9.22 6.81
C GLY A 50 -6.92 8.47 5.68
N LYS A 51 -7.87 9.13 5.00
CA LYS A 51 -8.56 8.55 3.85
C LYS A 51 -7.63 8.51 2.63
N HIS A 52 -7.64 7.39 1.92
CA HIS A 52 -6.96 7.28 0.63
C HIS A 52 -7.80 7.87 -0.49
N THR A 53 -7.17 8.67 -1.33
CA THR A 53 -7.72 9.14 -2.60
C THR A 53 -7.01 8.50 -3.80
N CYS A 54 -5.92 7.76 -3.56
CA CYS A 54 -5.21 7.00 -4.58
C CYS A 54 -5.82 5.60 -4.76
N PRO A 55 -5.67 4.98 -5.94
CA PRO A 55 -6.05 3.57 -6.12
C PRO A 55 -5.22 2.67 -5.20
N SER A 56 -5.84 1.62 -4.67
CA SER A 56 -5.11 0.61 -3.91
C SER A 56 -4.16 -0.15 -4.85
N THR A 57 -2.95 -0.41 -4.38
CA THR A 57 -1.97 -1.25 -5.09
C THR A 57 -2.45 -2.71 -5.21
N ALA A 58 -3.38 -3.14 -4.35
CA ALA A 58 -4.09 -4.41 -4.53
C ALA A 58 -4.95 -4.43 -5.81
N ARG A 59 -5.62 -3.32 -6.16
CA ARG A 59 -6.38 -3.20 -7.42
C ARG A 59 -5.47 -3.08 -8.65
N ALA A 60 -4.29 -2.47 -8.50
CA ALA A 60 -3.31 -2.41 -9.57
C ALA A 60 -2.72 -3.79 -9.90
N ALA A 61 -2.55 -4.67 -8.90
CA ALA A 61 -2.15 -6.05 -9.14
C ALA A 61 -3.20 -6.85 -9.92
N VAL A 62 -4.50 -6.58 -9.71
CA VAL A 62 -5.58 -7.24 -10.47
C VAL A 62 -5.52 -6.86 -11.96
N ARG A 63 -5.27 -5.58 -12.29
CA ARG A 63 -5.16 -5.17 -13.71
C ARG A 63 -3.94 -5.77 -14.41
N LEU A 64 -2.83 -5.98 -13.71
CA LEU A 64 -1.65 -6.62 -14.29
C LEU A 64 -1.86 -8.12 -14.57
N CYS A 65 -2.78 -8.80 -13.87
CA CYS A 65 -3.16 -10.17 -14.20
C CYS A 65 -4.05 -10.26 -15.46
N GLU A 66 -4.75 -9.19 -15.84
CA GLU A 66 -5.64 -9.18 -17.02
C GLU A 66 -4.85 -8.94 -18.33
N GLU A 67 -3.73 -8.23 -18.29
CA GLU A 67 -2.93 -7.94 -19.50
C GLU A 67 -1.98 -9.10 -19.89
N GLU A 68 -1.63 -9.98 -18.96
CA GLU A 68 -0.79 -11.17 -19.22
C GLU A 68 -1.62 -12.43 -19.59
N ALA A 69 -2.90 -12.26 -19.98
CA ALA A 69 -3.79 -13.35 -20.39
C ALA A 69 -4.27 -13.26 -21.84
N ILE A 70 -3.64 -12.41 -22.68
CA ILE A 70 -4.01 -12.25 -24.09
C ILE A 70 -2.80 -12.35 -25.02
N THR A 71 -1.93 -13.34 -24.84
CA THR A 71 -0.97 -13.74 -25.89
C THR A 71 -0.69 -15.24 -25.83
N SER A 72 -1.68 -16.06 -26.16
CA SER A 72 -1.46 -17.49 -26.50
C SER A 72 -2.64 -18.07 -27.29
N MET A 73 -3.06 -17.43 -28.40
CA MET A 73 -3.87 -18.08 -29.45
C MET A 73 -3.63 -17.45 -30.83
N ALA A 74 -2.42 -17.63 -31.35
CA ALA A 74 -2.09 -17.60 -32.78
C ALA A 74 -0.84 -18.48 -32.89
N THR A 75 -0.76 -19.58 -33.64
CA THR A 75 -1.23 -19.83 -35.01
C THR A 75 -1.13 -21.34 -35.24
N LEU A 76 -2.15 -21.98 -35.80
CA LEU A 76 -2.03 -23.28 -36.48
C LEU A 76 -2.19 -23.00 -37.98
N PRO A 77 -1.25 -23.48 -38.80
CA PRO A 77 -1.64 -24.30 -39.94
C PRO A 77 -1.04 -25.71 -39.88
#